data_AF-B0TDB9-F1
#
_entry.id   AF-B0TDB9-F1
#
_cell.length_a   1.000
_cell.length_b   1.000
_cell.length_c   1.000
_cell.angle_alpha   90.00
_cell.angle_beta   90.00
_cell.angle_gamma   90.00
#
_symmetry.space_group_name_H-M   'P 1'
#
loop_
_entity.id
_entity.type
_entity.pdbx_description
1 polymer ?
#
loop_
_entity_poly.entity_id
_entity_poly.type
_entity_poly.pdbx_seq_one_letter_code
_entity_poly.pdbx_strand_id
1 'polypeptide(L)'
;MIGVNTGIMVRTAVLVALAVVVQQIKVQWLAGPAVNALLIIATGYNGLWSGLLLGCLTPFLAFLAGIMPLVAVLPVIAAGNSILCISYHLLKKRNALLALAIGALLKFALMAAAVNYLIQVPPPVAKALSLPQLATAVTGGLVGMLVLRYLPQNH
;
A
#
# COMPACT_ATOMS: atom_id res chain seq x y z
N MET A 1 -18.53 1.49 -24.71
CA MET A 1 -18.47 2.41 -23.56
C MET A 1 -17.95 1.62 -22.37
N ILE A 2 -16.77 1.97 -21.83
CA ILE A 2 -16.28 1.34 -20.59
C ILE A 2 -17.27 1.77 -19.50
N GLY A 3 -18.15 0.87 -19.08
CA GLY A 3 -19.13 1.15 -18.03
C GLY A 3 -18.38 1.41 -16.73
N VAL A 4 -18.17 2.68 -16.40
CA VAL A 4 -17.49 3.07 -15.17
C VAL A 4 -18.43 2.77 -14.01
N ASN A 5 -18.07 1.79 -13.17
CA ASN A 5 -18.84 1.46 -11.97
C ASN A 5 -18.64 2.56 -10.92
N THR A 6 -19.61 3.47 -10.83
CA THR A 6 -19.58 4.62 -9.91
C THR A 6 -19.35 4.20 -8.46
N GLY A 7 -19.89 3.05 -8.02
CA GLY A 7 -19.70 2.55 -6.66
C GLY A 7 -18.24 2.23 -6.33
N ILE A 8 -17.51 1.62 -7.28
CA ILE A 8 -16.08 1.33 -7.13
C ILE A 8 -15.27 2.63 -7.04
N MET A 9 -15.61 3.63 -7.86
CA MET A 9 -14.93 4.93 -7.81
C MET A 9 -15.11 5.62 -6.46
N VAL A 10 -16.35 5.71 -5.97
CA VAL A 10 -16.66 6.36 -4.68
C VAL A 10 -15.92 5.66 -3.55
N ARG A 11 -15.96 4.33 -3.49
CA ARG A 11 -15.24 3.56 -2.47
C ARG A 11 -13.72 3.76 -2.57
N THR A 12 -13.16 3.81 -3.78
CA THR A 12 -11.74 4.09 -4.00
C THR A 12 -11.36 5.49 -3.52
N ALA A 13 -12.17 6.49 -3.84
CA ALA A 13 -11.97 7.87 -3.38
C ALA A 13 -12.01 7.97 -1.86
N VAL A 14 -12.96 7.30 -1.20
CA VAL A 14 -13.03 7.22 0.26
C VAL A 14 -11.77 6.55 0.84
N LEU A 15 -11.30 5.44 0.27
CA LEU A 15 -10.08 4.77 0.74
C LEU A 15 -8.83 5.65 0.56
N VAL A 16 -8.75 6.41 -0.53
CA VAL A 16 -7.68 7.39 -0.74
C VAL A 16 -7.75 8.52 0.30
N ALA A 17 -8.95 9.06 0.55
CA ALA A 17 -9.14 10.09 1.57
C ALA A 17 -8.76 9.58 2.99
N LEU A 18 -9.15 8.35 3.33
CA LEU A 18 -8.74 7.69 4.57
C LEU A 18 -7.22 7.53 4.65
N ALA A 19 -6.56 7.19 3.54
CA ALA A 19 -5.11 7.07 3.52
C ALA A 19 -4.43 8.41 3.81
N VAL A 20 -4.95 9.52 3.28
CA VAL A 20 -4.44 10.87 3.57
C VAL A 20 -4.58 11.21 5.06
N VAL A 21 -5.74 10.93 5.66
CA VAL A 21 -6.00 11.17 7.09
C VAL A 21 -5.04 10.34 7.95
N VAL A 22 -4.92 9.05 7.67
CA VAL A 22 -4.03 8.13 8.40
C VAL A 22 -2.57 8.56 8.30
N GLN A 23 -2.13 9.06 7.15
CA GLN A 23 -0.76 9.55 6.96
C GLN A 23 -0.43 10.77 7.83
N GLN A 24 -1.43 11.56 8.25
CA GLN A 24 -1.21 12.67 9.19
C GLN A 24 -0.81 12.19 10.59
N ILE A 25 -1.06 10.92 10.90
CA ILE A 25 -0.55 10.28 12.12
C ILE A 25 0.96 10.12 11.94
N LYS A 26 1.75 11.06 12.46
CA LYS A 26 3.23 11.09 12.36
C LYS A 26 3.94 9.96 13.13
N VAL A 27 3.24 8.86 13.40
CA VAL A 27 3.73 7.66 14.07
C VAL A 27 3.83 6.55 13.03
N GLN A 28 5.05 6.26 12.57
CA GLN A 28 5.30 5.30 11.48
C GLN A 28 4.75 3.90 11.76
N TRP A 29 4.81 3.46 13.02
CA TRP A 29 4.29 2.15 13.46
C TRP A 29 2.76 2.05 13.43
N LEU A 30 2.04 3.16 13.26
CA LEU A 30 0.58 3.19 13.14
C LEU A 30 0.13 3.57 11.73
N ALA A 31 0.71 4.63 11.15
CA ALA A 31 0.39 5.07 9.80
C ALA A 31 0.81 4.04 8.73
N GLY A 32 1.99 3.44 8.88
CA GLY A 32 2.52 2.43 7.96
C GLY A 32 1.57 1.23 7.82
N PRO A 33 1.22 0.52 8.91
CA PRO A 33 0.28 -0.59 8.84
C PRO A 33 -1.10 -0.17 8.32
N ALA A 34 -1.62 0.97 8.75
CA ALA A 34 -2.94 1.42 8.32
C ALA A 34 -3.00 1.71 6.80
N VAL A 35 -1.98 2.33 6.20
CA VAL A 35 -1.90 2.50 4.74
C VAL A 35 -1.82 1.15 4.01
N ASN A 36 -1.04 0.20 4.52
CA ASN A 36 -0.97 -1.14 3.94
C ASN A 36 -2.29 -1.92 4.06
N ALA A 37 -3.04 -1.72 5.15
CA ALA A 37 -4.39 -2.26 5.30
C ALA A 37 -5.33 -1.72 4.23
N LEU A 38 -5.30 -0.39 3.98
CA LEU A 38 -6.11 0.24 2.95
C LEU A 38 -5.75 -0.26 1.54
N LEU A 39 -4.47 -0.53 1.25
CA LEU A 39 -4.05 -1.15 -0.02
C LEU A 39 -4.66 -2.55 -0.21
N ILE A 40 -4.62 -3.38 0.84
CA ILE A 40 -5.21 -4.72 0.80
C ILE A 40 -6.74 -4.63 0.69
N ILE A 41 -7.38 -3.71 1.40
CA ILE A 41 -8.84 -3.51 1.31
C ILE A 41 -9.24 -3.05 -0.10
N ALA A 42 -8.57 -2.04 -0.65
CA ALA A 42 -8.81 -1.55 -2.01
C ALA A 42 -8.65 -2.69 -3.04
N THR A 43 -7.55 -3.42 -2.99
CA THR A 43 -7.24 -4.53 -3.91
C THR A 43 -8.19 -5.73 -3.73
N GLY A 44 -8.52 -6.02 -2.47
CA GLY A 44 -9.35 -7.15 -2.06
C GLY A 44 -10.81 -6.96 -2.45
N TYR A 45 -11.34 -5.77 -2.17
CA TYR A 45 -12.76 -5.44 -2.25
C TYR A 45 -13.17 -4.79 -3.57
N ASN A 46 -12.40 -3.80 -4.04
CA ASN A 46 -12.72 -3.01 -5.22
C ASN A 46 -11.97 -3.47 -6.48
N GLY A 47 -11.00 -4.39 -6.33
CA GLY A 47 -10.21 -4.96 -7.42
C GLY A 47 -8.84 -4.28 -7.62
N LEU A 48 -8.06 -4.82 -8.56
CA LEU A 48 -6.64 -4.45 -8.75
C LEU A 48 -6.45 -2.95 -9.01
N TRP A 49 -7.25 -2.37 -9.91
CA TRP A 49 -7.13 -0.96 -10.29
C TRP A 49 -7.34 0.00 -9.13
N SER A 50 -8.25 -0.30 -8.21
CA SER A 50 -8.45 0.49 -6.98
C SER A 50 -7.20 0.46 -6.09
N GLY A 51 -6.61 -0.73 -5.92
CA GLY A 51 -5.35 -0.92 -5.20
C GLY A 51 -4.17 -0.18 -5.83
N LEU A 52 -4.01 -0.27 -7.15
CA LEU A 52 -2.94 0.43 -7.87
C LEU A 52 -3.08 1.95 -7.78
N LEU A 53 -4.29 2.48 -7.98
CA LEU A 53 -4.55 3.92 -7.83
C LEU A 53 -4.18 4.40 -6.42
N LEU A 54 -4.63 3.69 -5.39
CA LEU A 54 -4.27 4.02 -4.01
C LEU A 54 -2.76 3.89 -3.77
N GLY A 55 -2.14 2.83 -4.30
CA GLY A 55 -0.70 2.56 -4.18
C GLY A 55 0.19 3.65 -4.78
N CYS A 56 -0.21 4.21 -5.91
CA CYS A 56 0.51 5.30 -6.57
C CYS A 56 0.21 6.67 -5.97
N LEU A 57 -1.06 6.94 -5.61
CA LEU A 57 -1.46 8.25 -5.08
C LEU A 57 -0.99 8.47 -3.64
N THR A 58 -0.95 7.42 -2.82
CA THR A 58 -0.55 7.57 -1.41
C THR A 58 0.81 8.21 -1.18
N PRO A 59 1.92 7.80 -1.82
CA PRO A 59 3.21 8.49 -1.64
C PRO A 59 3.23 9.89 -2.27
N PHE A 60 2.47 10.12 -3.34
CA PHE A 60 2.35 11.45 -3.95
C PHE A 60 1.63 12.43 -3.01
N LEU A 61 0.53 12.01 -2.39
CA LEU A 61 -0.21 12.82 -1.43
C LEU A 61 0.58 13.03 -0.12
N ALA A 62 1.33 12.02 0.34
CA ALA A 62 2.24 12.15 1.47
C ALA A 62 3.35 13.18 1.22
N PHE A 63 3.86 13.26 -0.01
CA PHE A 63 4.81 14.29 -0.42
C PHE A 63 4.19 15.68 -0.40
N LEU A 64 3.01 15.85 -1.01
CA LEU A 64 2.30 17.14 -1.01
C LEU A 64 1.92 17.62 0.39
N ALA A 65 1.63 16.69 1.31
CA ALA A 65 1.35 17.00 2.71
C ALA A 65 2.62 17.33 3.55
N GLY A 66 3.81 17.30 2.95
CA GLY A 66 5.07 17.60 3.65
C GLY A 66 5.52 16.53 4.65
N ILE A 67 4.94 15.32 4.58
CA ILE A 67 5.30 14.20 5.48
C ILE A 67 6.56 13.51 4.98
N MET A 68 6.72 13.40 3.66
CA MET A 68 7.86 12.75 3.03
C MET A 68 8.85 13.79 2.48
N PRO A 69 10.13 13.77 2.89
CA PRO A 69 11.07 14.85 2.56
C PRO A 69 11.67 14.76 1.15
N LEU A 70 11.58 13.62 0.46
CA LEU A 70 12.34 13.35 -0.76
C LEU A 70 11.48 12.82 -1.91
N VAL A 71 11.49 13.55 -3.04
CA VAL A 71 10.79 13.16 -4.28
C VAL A 71 11.34 11.86 -4.86
N ALA A 72 12.65 11.60 -4.72
CA ALA A 72 13.30 10.40 -5.26
C ALA A 72 12.74 9.09 -4.68
N VAL A 73 12.16 9.13 -3.48
CA VAL A 73 11.58 7.97 -2.79
C VAL A 73 10.17 7.66 -3.30
N LEU A 74 9.46 8.65 -3.84
CA LEU A 74 8.08 8.53 -4.31
C LEU A 74 7.87 7.37 -5.30
N PRO A 75 8.61 7.27 -6.42
CA PRO A 75 8.41 6.20 -7.39
C PRO A 75 8.72 4.81 -6.79
N VAL A 76 9.66 4.74 -5.86
CA VAL A 76 10.03 3.48 -5.17
C VAL A 76 8.90 2.99 -4.27
N ILE A 77 8.31 3.88 -3.47
CA ILE A 77 7.15 3.53 -2.62
C ILE A 77 5.95 3.16 -3.48
N ALA A 78 5.66 3.93 -4.54
CA ALA A 78 4.55 3.66 -5.44
C ALA A 78 4.68 2.29 -6.12
N ALA A 79 5.89 1.95 -6.59
CA ALA A 79 6.19 0.64 -7.15
C ALA A 79 6.03 -0.48 -6.11
N GLY A 80 6.56 -0.31 -4.90
CA GLY A 80 6.44 -1.28 -3.81
C GLY A 80 4.97 -1.53 -3.40
N ASN A 81 4.16 -0.47 -3.28
CA ASN A 81 2.73 -0.57 -3.02
C ASN A 81 1.99 -1.29 -4.14
N SER A 82 2.35 -0.99 -5.40
CA SER A 82 1.76 -1.64 -6.58
C SER A 82 2.08 -3.12 -6.62
N ILE A 83 3.32 -3.51 -6.33
CA ILE A 83 3.73 -4.92 -6.22
C ILE A 83 2.89 -5.66 -5.17
N LEU A 84 2.71 -5.07 -3.97
CA LEU A 84 1.86 -5.67 -2.95
C LEU A 84 0.44 -5.92 -3.47
N CYS A 85 -0.16 -4.93 -4.15
CA CYS A 85 -1.51 -5.05 -4.72
C CYS A 85 -1.57 -6.12 -5.82
N ILE A 86 -0.60 -6.16 -6.73
CA ILE A 86 -0.53 -7.13 -7.82
C ILE A 86 -0.37 -8.55 -7.26
N SER A 87 0.62 -8.77 -6.40
CA SER A 87 0.85 -10.08 -5.77
C SER A 87 -0.37 -10.55 -5.00
N TYR A 88 -0.99 -9.67 -4.21
CA TYR A 88 -2.22 -10.02 -3.49
C TYR A 88 -3.36 -10.37 -4.44
N HIS A 89 -3.60 -9.56 -5.47
CA HIS A 89 -4.67 -9.80 -6.43
C HIS A 89 -4.55 -11.14 -7.17
N LEU A 90 -3.34 -11.48 -7.62
CA LEU A 90 -3.08 -12.71 -8.39
C LEU A 90 -3.20 -13.97 -7.54
N LEU A 91 -2.75 -13.92 -6.28
CA LEU A 91 -2.60 -15.12 -5.45
C LEU A 91 -3.71 -15.28 -4.40
N LYS A 92 -4.49 -14.23 -4.09
CA LYS A 92 -5.51 -14.27 -3.01
C LYS A 92 -6.54 -15.38 -3.17
N LYS A 93 -6.88 -15.76 -4.42
CA LYS A 93 -7.84 -16.84 -4.71
C LYS A 93 -7.32 -18.23 -4.33
N ARG A 94 -6.00 -18.43 -4.34
CA ARG A 94 -5.37 -19.70 -3.94
C ARG A 94 -5.08 -19.73 -2.44
N ASN A 95 -4.41 -18.69 -1.95
CA ASN A 95 -4.10 -18.55 -0.53
C ASN A 95 -3.80 -17.07 -0.21
N ALA A 96 -4.72 -16.41 0.48
CA ALA A 96 -4.59 -14.98 0.81
C ALA A 96 -3.39 -14.66 1.72
N LEU A 97 -3.03 -15.56 2.64
CA LEU A 97 -1.88 -15.36 3.52
C LEU A 97 -0.56 -15.46 2.73
N LEU A 98 -0.47 -16.46 1.84
CA LEU A 98 0.69 -16.60 0.95
C LEU A 98 0.81 -15.41 -0.01
N ALA A 99 -0.33 -14.93 -0.53
CA ALA A 99 -0.40 -13.76 -1.38
C ALA A 99 0.15 -12.50 -0.69
N LEU A 100 -0.25 -12.29 0.57
CA LEU A 100 0.27 -11.22 1.42
C LEU A 100 1.77 -11.39 1.69
N ALA A 101 2.20 -12.59 2.10
CA ALA A 101 3.60 -12.86 2.42
C ALA A 101 4.52 -12.59 1.22
N ILE A 102 4.17 -13.11 0.04
CA ILE A 102 4.93 -12.88 -1.20
C ILE A 102 4.92 -11.40 -1.56
N GLY A 103 3.77 -10.74 -1.53
CA GLY A 103 3.67 -9.32 -1.86
C GLY A 103 4.48 -8.42 -0.91
N ALA A 104 4.46 -8.72 0.40
CA ALA A 104 5.21 -7.98 1.41
C ALA A 104 6.73 -8.19 1.24
N LEU A 105 7.18 -9.42 0.95
CA LEU A 105 8.59 -9.71 0.69
C LEU A 105 9.08 -9.04 -0.60
N LEU A 106 8.31 -9.09 -1.69
CA LEU A 106 8.68 -8.42 -2.94
C LEU A 106 8.71 -6.90 -2.79
N LYS A 107 7.72 -6.32 -2.10
CA LYS A 107 7.70 -4.90 -1.75
C LYS A 107 8.95 -4.51 -0.95
N PHE A 108 9.27 -5.26 0.10
CA PHE A 108 10.46 -5.02 0.92
C PHE A 108 11.74 -5.15 0.08
N ALA A 109 11.88 -6.21 -0.72
CA ALA A 109 13.06 -6.43 -1.55
C ALA A 109 13.29 -5.29 -2.54
N LEU A 110 12.24 -4.81 -3.21
CA LEU A 110 12.33 -3.65 -4.11
C LEU A 110 12.78 -2.39 -3.35
N MET A 111 12.17 -2.10 -2.21
CA MET A 111 12.45 -0.88 -1.45
C MET A 111 13.85 -0.91 -0.84
N ALA A 112 14.24 -2.05 -0.27
CA ALA A 112 15.58 -2.29 0.25
C ALA A 112 16.64 -2.21 -0.86
N ALA A 113 16.41 -2.83 -2.02
CA ALA A 113 17.35 -2.73 -3.13
C ALA A 113 17.47 -1.28 -3.64
N ALA A 114 16.35 -0.56 -3.73
CA ALA A 114 16.37 0.82 -4.20
C ALA A 114 17.19 1.73 -3.29
N VAL A 115 16.98 1.69 -1.96
CA VAL A 115 17.72 2.58 -1.03
C VAL A 115 19.18 2.20 -0.84
N ASN A 116 19.57 0.95 -1.15
CA ASN A 116 20.96 0.52 -1.04
C ASN A 116 21.75 0.68 -2.34
N TYR A 117 21.10 0.61 -3.51
CA TYR A 117 21.79 0.54 -4.80
C TYR A 117 21.34 1.56 -5.85
N LEU A 118 20.12 2.10 -5.77
CA LEU A 118 19.56 2.95 -6.84
C LEU A 118 19.47 4.42 -6.45
N ILE A 119 19.11 4.71 -5.20
CA ILE A 119 18.90 6.08 -4.73
C ILE A 119 19.72 6.35 -3.47
N GLN A 120 20.35 7.53 -3.43
CA GLN A 120 21.01 8.01 -2.23
C GLN A 120 20.01 8.77 -1.37
N VAL A 121 19.79 8.30 -0.15
CA VAL A 121 18.89 8.92 0.82
C VAL A 121 19.58 9.03 2.17
N PRO A 122 19.19 9.98 3.03
CA PRO A 122 19.71 10.08 4.39
C PRO A 122 19.52 8.76 5.16
N PRO A 123 20.45 8.40 6.07
CA PRO A 123 20.38 7.15 6.82
C PRO A 123 19.03 6.88 7.53
N PRO A 124 18.33 7.88 8.10
CA PRO A 124 17.00 7.65 8.69
C PRO A 124 15.95 7.18 7.68
N VAL A 125 15.98 7.71 6.45
CA VAL A 125 15.05 7.35 5.37
C VAL A 125 15.33 5.94 4.87
N ALA A 126 16.61 5.58 4.67
CA ALA A 126 17.00 4.22 4.29
C ALA A 126 16.52 3.18 5.33
N LYS A 127 16.70 3.47 6.63
CA LYS A 127 16.24 2.61 7.71
C LYS A 127 14.72 2.46 7.73
N ALA A 128 13.98 3.55 7.52
CA ALA A 128 12.51 3.52 7.48
C ALA A 128 11.95 2.66 6.33
N LEU A 129 12.64 2.65 5.18
CA LEU A 129 12.26 1.88 3.98
C LEU A 129 12.75 0.44 3.99
N SER A 130 13.45 0.01 5.05
CA SER A 130 14.02 -1.33 5.18
C SER A 130 13.09 -2.25 6.01
N LEU A 131 13.59 -2.93 7.05
CA LEU A 131 12.83 -3.89 7.86
C LEU A 131 11.49 -3.36 8.42
N PRO A 132 11.37 -2.08 8.86
CA PRO A 132 10.08 -1.53 9.26
C PRO A 132 9.02 -1.61 8.14
N GLN A 133 9.44 -1.50 6.88
CA GLN A 133 8.54 -1.58 5.74
C GLN A 133 7.94 -2.97 5.54
N LEU A 134 8.69 -4.03 5.86
CA LEU A 134 8.19 -5.40 5.87
C LEU A 134 7.20 -5.61 7.02
N ALA A 135 7.57 -5.20 8.23
CA ALA A 135 6.70 -5.33 9.41
C ALA A 135 5.36 -4.60 9.21
N THR A 136 5.39 -3.38 8.66
CA THR A 136 4.18 -2.60 8.37
C THR A 136 3.34 -3.20 7.25
N ALA A 137 3.96 -3.77 6.21
CA ALA A 137 3.23 -4.46 5.14
C ALA A 137 2.50 -5.71 5.64
N VAL A 138 3.17 -6.53 6.46
CA VAL A 138 2.57 -7.74 7.04
C VAL A 138 1.45 -7.39 8.02
N THR A 139 1.74 -6.54 9.01
CA THR A 139 0.75 -6.15 10.04
C THR A 139 -0.46 -5.47 9.42
N GLY A 140 -0.23 -4.48 8.56
CA GLY A 140 -1.29 -3.79 7.83
C GLY A 140 -2.08 -4.73 6.93
N GLY A 141 -1.39 -5.61 6.21
CA GLY A 141 -2.07 -6.56 5.34
C GLY A 141 -2.93 -7.58 6.08
N LEU A 142 -2.48 -8.07 7.24
CA LEU A 142 -3.29 -8.94 8.09
C LEU A 142 -4.54 -8.22 8.60
N VAL A 143 -4.42 -6.96 9.02
CA VAL A 143 -5.57 -6.14 9.42
C VAL A 143 -6.52 -5.93 8.24
N GLY A 144 -6.00 -5.60 7.05
CA GLY A 144 -6.81 -5.44 5.84
C GLY A 144 -7.54 -6.73 5.46
N MET A 145 -6.88 -7.88 5.55
CA MET A 145 -7.48 -9.20 5.35
C MET A 145 -8.58 -9.50 6.36
N LEU A 146 -8.40 -9.12 7.63
CA LEU A 146 -9.42 -9.27 8.66
C LEU A 146 -10.65 -8.43 8.33
N VAL A 147 -10.47 -7.16 7.96
CA VAL A 147 -11.56 -6.26 7.58
C VAL A 147 -12.32 -6.81 6.36
N LEU A 148 -11.61 -7.34 5.35
CA LEU A 148 -12.24 -7.94 4.17
C LEU A 148 -13.21 -9.08 4.50
N ARG A 149 -13.01 -9.81 5.60
CA ARG A 149 -13.94 -10.88 6.02
C ARG A 149 -15.30 -10.36 6.49
N TYR A 150 -15.37 -9.11 6.93
CA TYR A 150 -16.59 -8.49 7.44
C TYR A 150 -17.28 -7.59 6.42
N LEU A 151 -16.64 -7.31 5.27
CA LEU A 151 -17.25 -6.53 4.20
C LEU A 151 -18.22 -7.40 3.37
N PRO A 152 -19.39 -6.88 2.99
CA PRO A 152 -20.38 -7.62 2.20
C PRO A 152 -19.80 -7.94 0.82
N GLN A 153 -19.79 -9.21 0.43
CA GLN A 153 -19.26 -9.65 -0.86
C GLN A 153 -20.13 -9.07 -1.98
N ASN A 154 -19.56 -8.18 -2.78
CA ASN A 154 -20.18 -7.77 -4.04
C ASN A 154 -19.92 -8.92 -5.05
N HIS A 155 -20.97 -9.68 -5.39
CA HIS A 155 -20.96 -10.58 -6.56
C HIS A 155 -20.97 -9.76 -7.85
#